data_AF-A0A957C8N4-F1
#
_entry.id   AF-A0A957C8N4-F1
#
_cell.length_a   1.000
_cell.length_b   1.000
_cell.length_c   1.000
_cell.angle_alpha   90.00
_cell.angle_beta   90.00
_cell.angle_gamma   90.00
#
_symmetry.space_group_name_H-M   'P 1'
#
loop_
_entity.id
_entity.type
_entity.pdbx_description
1 polymer ?
#
loop_
_entity_poly.entity_id
_entity_poly.type
_entity_poly.pdbx_seq_one_letter_code
_entity_poly.pdbx_strand_id
1 'polypeptide(L)'
;IDFALPACDAITGLIIATTLVRPSRNIAEVKLSSVRKKWKDRRFAAGVDRDHVTEVTADFSRECFAGGLELWDHIQNVLTAMQSAAELLELDGRLAAPEA
;
A
#
# COMPACT_ATOMS: atom_id res chain seq x y z
N ILE A 1 -11.19 12.33 10.57
CA ILE A 1 -10.36 12.14 9.35
C ILE A 1 -8.87 12.21 9.68
N ASP A 2 -8.52 13.00 10.71
CA ASP A 2 -7.16 13.33 11.15
C ASP A 2 -6.20 12.15 11.31
N PHE A 3 -6.69 10.95 11.66
CA PHE A 3 -5.85 9.74 11.78
C PHE A 3 -5.98 8.79 10.58
N ALA A 4 -7.20 8.62 10.06
CA ALA A 4 -7.47 7.66 8.98
C ALA A 4 -6.80 8.08 7.66
N LEU A 5 -6.82 9.37 7.30
CA LEU A 5 -6.24 9.84 6.05
C LEU A 5 -4.72 9.67 6.02
N PRO A 6 -3.93 10.15 7.02
CA PRO A 6 -2.49 9.89 7.04
C PRO A 6 -2.13 8.40 7.06
N ALA A 7 -2.86 7.60 7.86
CA ALA A 7 -2.59 6.17 7.96
C ALA A 7 -2.84 5.42 6.65
N CYS A 8 -3.85 5.79 5.87
CA CYS A 8 -4.10 5.20 4.56
C CYS A 8 -3.11 5.74 3.52
N ASP A 9 -2.95 7.06 3.42
CA ASP A 9 -2.14 7.73 2.39
C ASP A 9 -0.69 7.26 2.40
N ALA A 10 -0.07 7.20 3.59
CA ALA A 10 1.32 6.79 3.75
C ALA A 10 1.60 5.37 3.23
N ILE A 11 0.60 4.48 3.23
CA ILE A 11 0.71 3.10 2.73
C ILE A 11 0.50 3.03 1.21
N THR A 12 -0.41 3.84 0.66
CA THR A 12 -0.81 3.74 -0.76
C THR A 12 0.38 3.89 -1.71
N GLY A 13 1.31 4.82 -1.45
CA GLY A 13 2.49 5.04 -2.30
C GLY A 13 3.38 3.80 -2.44
N LEU A 14 3.53 3.02 -1.37
CA LEU A 14 4.29 1.77 -1.42
C LEU A 14 3.55 0.70 -2.24
N ILE A 15 2.23 0.60 -2.12
CA ILE A 15 1.41 -0.35 -2.87
C ILE A 15 1.43 -0.01 -4.36
N ILE A 16 1.20 1.27 -4.71
CA ILE A 16 1.27 1.77 -6.09
C ILE A 16 2.64 1.43 -6.69
N ALA A 17 3.74 1.79 -6.02
CA ALA A 17 5.08 1.47 -6.50
C ALA A 17 5.27 -0.04 -6.69
N THR A 18 4.77 -0.86 -5.76
CA THR A 18 4.85 -2.33 -5.83
C THR A 18 4.10 -2.88 -7.05
N THR A 19 2.96 -2.27 -7.41
CA THR A 19 2.20 -2.60 -8.61
C THR A 19 2.94 -2.18 -9.88
N LEU A 20 3.44 -0.95 -9.94
CA LEU A 20 4.01 -0.36 -11.15
C LEU A 20 5.35 -0.97 -11.59
N VAL A 21 6.08 -1.61 -10.67
CA VAL A 21 7.31 -2.36 -11.04
C VAL A 21 7.03 -3.76 -11.57
N ARG A 22 5.77 -4.22 -11.58
CA ARG A 22 5.38 -5.48 -12.21
C ARG A 22 5.09 -5.25 -13.69
N PRO A 23 5.49 -6.17 -14.59
CA PRO A 23 5.18 -6.05 -16.02
C PRO A 23 3.67 -5.91 -16.30
N SER A 24 2.85 -6.68 -15.57
CA SER A 24 1.39 -6.66 -15.68
C SER A 24 0.76 -5.34 -15.25
N ARG A 25 1.44 -4.53 -14.43
CA ARG A 25 0.92 -3.31 -13.79
C ARG A 25 -0.48 -3.47 -13.18
N ASN A 26 -0.82 -4.69 -12.77
CA ASN A 26 -2.12 -5.03 -12.24
C ASN A 26 -2.03 -5.29 -10.72
N ILE A 27 -2.76 -4.48 -9.94
CA ILE A 27 -2.78 -4.59 -8.48
C ILE A 27 -3.46 -5.89 -8.00
N ALA A 28 -4.31 -6.51 -8.81
CA ALA A 28 -4.93 -7.81 -8.51
C ALA A 28 -3.89 -8.92 -8.28
N GLU A 29 -2.70 -8.79 -8.87
CA GLU A 29 -1.59 -9.74 -8.70
C GLU A 29 -0.68 -9.42 -7.50
N VAL A 30 -0.88 -8.26 -6.86
CA VAL A 30 -0.09 -7.84 -5.70
C VAL A 30 -0.61 -8.55 -4.47
N LYS A 31 0.29 -9.28 -3.80
CA LYS A 31 0.03 -9.95 -2.52
C LYS A 31 0.71 -9.19 -1.40
N LEU A 32 0.19 -9.30 -0.17
CA LEU A 32 0.82 -8.72 1.03
C LEU A 32 2.30 -9.10 1.18
N SER A 33 2.67 -10.33 0.80
CA SER A 33 4.07 -10.79 0.80
C SER A 33 4.98 -10.00 -0.15
N SER A 34 4.45 -9.52 -1.28
CA SER A 34 5.18 -8.65 -2.22
C SER A 34 5.45 -7.30 -1.59
N VAL A 35 4.44 -6.71 -0.95
CA VAL A 35 4.55 -5.45 -0.22
C VAL A 35 5.54 -5.59 0.94
N ARG A 36 5.48 -6.69 1.72
CA ARG A 36 6.45 -7.02 2.77
C ARG A 36 7.89 -7.09 2.26
N LYS A 37 8.11 -7.70 1.10
CA LYS A 37 9.45 -7.77 0.50
C LYS A 37 9.95 -6.38 0.12
N LYS A 38 9.09 -5.56 -0.50
CA LYS A 38 9.41 -4.19 -0.92
C LYS A 38 9.60 -3.22 0.25
N TRP A 39 8.85 -3.39 1.34
CA TRP A 39 9.00 -2.63 2.59
C TRP A 39 10.43 -2.70 3.16
N LYS A 40 11.06 -3.88 3.08
CA LYS A 40 12.42 -4.11 3.58
C LYS A 40 13.50 -3.45 2.70
N ASP A 41 13.19 -3.23 1.43
CA ASP A 41 14.07 -2.54 0.51
C ASP A 41 13.90 -1.03 0.66
N ARG A 42 14.69 -0.41 1.53
CA ARG A 42 14.61 1.04 1.80
C ARG A 42 14.94 1.89 0.55
N ARG A 43 15.62 1.34 -0.47
CA ARG A 43 15.85 2.04 -1.75
C ARG A 43 14.61 2.02 -2.64
N PHE A 44 13.80 0.98 -2.52
CA PHE A 44 12.53 0.91 -3.22
C PHE A 44 11.53 1.90 -2.64
N ALA A 45 10.91 2.70 -3.50
CA ALA A 45 9.99 3.76 -3.09
C ALA A 45 10.60 4.62 -1.96
N ALA A 46 11.83 5.10 -2.17
CA ALA A 46 12.63 5.83 -1.16
C ALA A 46 11.95 7.10 -0.62
N GLY A 47 10.96 7.65 -1.33
CA GLY A 47 10.14 8.76 -0.86
C GLY A 47 9.11 8.37 0.21
N VAL A 48 8.86 7.08 0.44
CA VAL A 48 8.00 6.65 1.54
C VAL A 48 8.83 6.54 2.81
N ASP A 49 8.45 7.31 3.83
CA ASP A 49 9.02 7.21 5.17
C ASP A 49 8.33 6.07 5.94
N ARG A 50 9.09 5.02 6.26
CA ARG A 50 8.56 3.78 6.86
C ARG A 50 8.33 3.96 8.35
N ASP A 51 9.07 4.88 8.96
CA ASP A 51 8.96 5.18 10.38
C ASP A 51 7.70 6.04 10.57
N HIS A 52 7.48 7.01 9.68
CA HIS A 52 6.22 7.76 9.61
C HIS A 52 5.00 6.85 9.37
N VAL A 53 5.05 5.93 8.39
CA VAL A 53 3.95 4.96 8.16
C VAL A 53 3.62 4.17 9.43
N THR A 54 4.65 3.75 10.18
CA THR A 54 4.46 2.99 11.42
C THR A 54 3.82 3.86 12.49
N GLU A 55 4.27 5.11 12.65
CA GLU A 55 3.73 6.09 13.60
C GLU A 55 2.25 6.38 13.33
N VAL A 56 1.89 6.82 12.12
CA VAL A 56 0.50 7.18 11.80
C VAL A 56 -0.45 5.97 11.86
N THR A 57 0.05 4.77 11.56
CA THR A 57 -0.75 3.55 11.71
C THR A 57 -0.95 3.21 13.18
N ALA A 58 0.06 3.38 14.03
CA ALA A 58 -0.06 3.18 15.46
C ALA A 58 -1.03 4.19 16.09
N ASP A 59 -1.00 5.45 15.66
CA ASP A 59 -1.94 6.48 16.11
C ASP A 59 -3.37 6.14 15.70
N PHE A 60 -3.58 5.79 14.43
CA PHE A 60 -4.88 5.34 13.94
C PHE A 60 -5.39 4.11 14.69
N SER A 61 -4.50 3.14 14.97
CA SER A 61 -4.82 1.95 15.75
C SER A 61 -5.30 2.30 17.16
N ARG A 62 -4.58 3.17 17.88
CA ARG A 62 -4.97 3.60 19.23
C ARG A 62 -6.30 4.34 19.25
N GLU A 63 -6.46 5.33 18.38
CA GLU A 63 -7.62 6.24 18.40
C GLU A 63 -8.90 5.61 17.84
N CYS A 64 -8.78 4.74 16.83
CA CYS A 64 -9.95 4.19 16.11
C CYS A 64 -10.20 2.70 16.36
N PHE A 65 -9.21 1.96 16.88
CA PHE A 65 -9.31 0.51 17.08
C PHE A 65 -8.92 0.06 18.49
N ALA A 66 -8.79 0.99 19.45
CA ALA A 66 -8.33 0.70 20.81
C ALA A 66 -7.00 -0.08 20.85
N GLY A 67 -6.12 0.18 19.88
CA GLY A 67 -4.83 -0.49 19.72
C GLY A 67 -4.90 -1.88 19.07
N GLY A 68 -6.06 -2.32 18.61
CA GLY A 68 -6.27 -3.66 18.04
C GLY A 68 -5.92 -3.82 16.56
N LEU A 69 -5.53 -2.74 15.87
CA LEU A 69 -5.15 -2.80 14.45
C LEU A 69 -3.63 -2.86 14.31
N GLU A 70 -3.14 -3.97 13.78
CA GLU A 70 -1.71 -4.17 13.50
C GLU A 70 -1.33 -3.57 12.14
N LEU A 71 -0.05 -3.16 12.00
CA LEU A 71 0.46 -2.54 10.77
C LEU A 71 0.18 -3.36 9.52
N TRP A 72 0.43 -4.67 9.58
CA TRP A 72 0.26 -5.54 8.41
C TRP A 72 -1.19 -5.82 8.08
N ASP A 73 -2.08 -5.80 9.07
CA ASP A 73 -3.51 -5.95 8.85
C ASP A 73 -4.07 -4.68 8.22
N HIS A 74 -3.60 -3.51 8.66
CA HIS A 74 -3.93 -2.23 8.02
C HIS A 74 -3.43 -2.18 6.57
N ILE A 75 -2.19 -2.57 6.30
CA ILE A 75 -1.66 -2.65 4.93
C ILE A 75 -2.50 -3.62 4.07
N GLN A 76 -2.94 -4.74 4.63
CA GLN A 76 -3.84 -5.67 3.93
C GLN A 76 -5.20 -5.02 3.63
N ASN A 77 -5.78 -4.28 4.58
CA ASN A 77 -7.03 -3.56 4.36
C ASN A 77 -6.92 -2.52 3.25
N VAL A 78 -5.85 -1.72 3.27
CA VAL A 78 -5.57 -0.72 2.22
C VAL A 78 -5.35 -1.39 0.86
N LEU A 79 -4.58 -2.48 0.80
CA LEU A 79 -4.37 -3.25 -0.42
C LEU A 79 -5.69 -3.78 -0.99
N THR A 80 -6.52 -4.41 -0.17
CA THR A 80 -7.83 -4.94 -0.59
C THR A 80 -8.74 -3.81 -1.08
N ALA A 81 -8.78 -2.67 -0.39
CA ALA A 81 -9.57 -1.52 -0.81
C ALA A 81 -9.10 -0.97 -2.16
N MET A 82 -7.78 -0.84 -2.36
CA MET A 82 -7.21 -0.39 -3.63
C MET A 82 -7.45 -1.40 -4.77
N GLN A 83 -7.45 -2.71 -4.48
CA GLN A 83 -7.79 -3.74 -5.47
C GLN A 83 -9.24 -3.60 -5.97
N SER A 84 -10.18 -3.31 -5.07
CA SER A 84 -11.57 -3.03 -5.45
C SER A 84 -11.74 -1.74 -6.26
N ALA A 85 -10.76 -0.84 -6.22
CA ALA A 85 -10.73 0.42 -6.95
C ALA A 85 -9.71 0.42 -8.11
N ALA A 86 -9.25 -0.76 -8.56
CA ALA A 86 -8.14 -0.88 -9.51
C ALA A 86 -8.34 -0.08 -10.81
N GLU A 87 -9.55 -0.08 -11.37
CA GLU A 87 -9.89 0.69 -12.58
C GLU A 87 -9.75 2.21 -12.35
N LEU A 88 -10.29 2.72 -11.23
CA LEU A 88 -10.22 4.15 -10.88
C LEU A 88 -8.77 4.60 -10.64
N LEU A 89 -7.94 3.72 -10.10
CA LEU A 89 -6.53 3.97 -9.83
C LEU A 89 -5.63 3.72 -11.05
N GLU A 90 -6.19 3.27 -12.18
CA GLU A 90 -5.44 2.85 -13.38
C GLU A 90 -4.40 1.74 -13.11
N LEU A 91 -4.68 0.91 -12.10
CA LEU A 91 -3.85 -0.22 -11.69
C LEU A 91 -4.48 -1.57 -12.06
N ASP A 92 -5.37 -1.59 -13.05
CA ASP A 92 -6.05 -2.78 -13.56
C ASP A 92 -5.28 -3.49 -14.69
N GLY A 93 -4.04 -3.06 -14.94
CA GLY A 93 -3.17 -3.61 -15.97
C GLY A 93 -3.32 -2.98 -17.35
N ARG A 94 -4.20 -1.98 -17.53
CA ARG A 94 -4.32 -1.22 -18.79
C ARG A 94 -3.03 -0.54 -19.24
N LEU A 95 -2.11 -0.32 -18.31
CA LEU A 95 -0.80 0.31 -18.54
C LEU A 95 0.31 -0.70 -18.88
N ALA A 96 0.02 -2.00 -18.89
CA ALA A 96 1.02 -3.03 -19.22
C ALA A 96 1.63 -2.73 -20.61
N ALA A 97 2.96 -2.79 -20.69
CA ALA A 97 3.62 -2.68 -21.98
C ALA A 97 3.29 -3.94 -22.80
N PRO A 98 3.05 -3.83 -24.11
CA PRO A 98 2.98 -5.00 -24.96
C PRO A 98 4.27 -5.82 -24.77
N GLU A 99 4.14 -7.15 -24.67
CA GLU A 99 5.30 -8.03 -24.70
C GLU A 99 6.09 -7.73 -25.98
N ALA A 100 7.35 -7.34 -25.81
CA ALA A 100 8.28 -7.01 -26.90
C ALA A 100 8.80 -8.28 -27.58
#